data_AF-A0A7K3HIK3-F1
#
_entry.id   AF-A0A7K3HIK3-F1
#
_cell.length_a   1.000
_cell.length_b   1.000
_cell.length_c   1.000
_cell.angle_alpha   90.00
_cell.angle_beta   90.00
_cell.angle_gamma   90.00
#
_symmetry.space_group_name_H-M   'P 1'
#
loop_
_entity.id
_entity.type
_entity.pdbx_description
1 polymer ?
#
loop_
_entity_poly.entity_id
_entity_poly.type
_entity_poly.pdbx_seq_one_letter_code
_entity_poly.pdbx_strand_id
1 'polypeptide(L)'
;PARRAVQGTADGPDAVDLRILSLLLAGLTDASAAKQLDLGLRTVQRRVKRLMEIAGVSTRLQLGWHACEHGWPARTPTGRTAAGSGT
;
A
#
# COMPACT_ATOMS: atom_id res chain seq x y z
N PRO A 1 19.35 -1.10 24.14
CA PRO A 1 18.32 -0.14 23.67
C PRO A 1 17.14 -0.93 23.09
N ALA A 2 15.96 -0.79 23.70
CA ALA A 2 14.82 -1.67 23.51
C ALA A 2 14.12 -1.45 22.16
N ARG A 3 14.19 -2.44 21.26
CA ARG A 3 13.22 -2.60 20.18
C ARG A 3 11.91 -3.05 20.82
N ARG A 4 11.05 -2.09 21.16
CA ARG A 4 9.67 -2.40 21.55
C ARG A 4 8.94 -2.78 20.25
N ALA A 5 8.91 -4.07 19.97
CA ALA A 5 8.02 -4.66 18.99
C ALA A 5 6.60 -4.20 19.34
N VAL A 6 6.05 -3.32 18.52
CA VAL A 6 4.63 -3.00 18.57
C VAL A 6 3.91 -4.25 18.10
N GLN A 7 3.47 -5.06 19.07
CA GLN A 7 2.33 -5.94 18.88
C GLN A 7 1.10 -5.04 18.76
N GLY A 8 0.87 -4.55 17.54
CA GLY A 8 -0.44 -4.13 17.06
C GLY A 8 -1.08 -5.34 16.39
N THR A 9 -2.39 -5.47 16.53
CA THR A 9 -3.26 -6.57 16.13
C THR A 9 -3.03 -7.10 14.71
N ALA A 10 -3.64 -8.23 14.38
CA ALA A 10 -3.63 -8.90 13.08
C ALA A 10 -4.16 -8.07 11.86
N ASP A 11 -4.11 -6.74 11.87
CA ASP A 11 -4.70 -5.85 10.86
C ASP A 11 -3.64 -5.02 10.12
N GLY A 12 -2.80 -5.69 9.34
CA GLY A 12 -2.00 -5.02 8.31
C GLY A 12 -2.88 -4.34 7.24
N PRO A 13 -2.29 -3.60 6.30
CA PRO A 13 -3.02 -3.02 5.18
C PRO A 13 -3.74 -4.10 4.37
N ASP A 14 -5.00 -3.85 4.02
CA ASP A 14 -5.76 -4.76 3.16
C ASP A 14 -5.35 -4.63 1.68
N ALA A 15 -5.85 -5.50 0.80
CA ALA A 15 -5.48 -5.49 -0.61
C ALA A 15 -5.82 -4.16 -1.33
N VAL A 16 -6.89 -3.48 -0.92
CA VAL A 16 -7.29 -2.19 -1.48
C VAL A 16 -6.34 -1.09 -0.99
N ASP A 17 -5.96 -1.11 0.28
CA ASP A 17 -5.00 -0.21 0.88
C ASP A 17 -3.63 -0.33 0.17
N LEU A 18 -3.17 -1.56 -0.09
CA LEU A 18 -1.93 -1.82 -0.84
C LEU A 18 -2.00 -1.31 -2.28
N ARG A 19 -3.16 -1.44 -2.94
CA ARG A 19 -3.34 -0.94 -4.30
C ARG A 19 -3.36 0.59 -4.33
N ILE A 20 -4.04 1.26 -3.40
CA ILE A 20 -4.00 2.72 -3.24
C ILE A 20 -2.56 3.17 -3.05
N LEU A 21 -1.85 2.58 -2.10
CA LEU A 21 -0.47 2.91 -1.78
C LEU A 21 0.45 2.77 -3.00
N SER A 22 0.29 1.71 -3.78
CA SER A 22 1.07 1.49 -5.01
C SER A 22 0.84 2.60 -6.05
N LEU A 23 -0.40 3.05 -6.22
CA LEU A 23 -0.72 4.15 -7.15
C LEU A 23 -0.15 5.49 -6.67
N LEU A 24 -0.24 5.77 -5.37
CA LEU A 24 0.32 6.99 -4.78
C LEU A 24 1.85 7.02 -4.91
N LEU A 25 2.52 5.89 -4.69
CA LEU A 25 3.96 5.74 -4.89
C LEU A 25 4.38 5.87 -6.36
N ALA A 26 3.50 5.52 -7.30
CA ALA A 26 3.68 5.78 -8.72
C ALA A 26 3.42 7.25 -9.12
N GLY A 27 3.16 8.14 -8.16
CA GLY A 27 2.98 9.58 -8.37
C GLY A 27 1.55 10.01 -8.68
N LEU A 28 0.56 9.12 -8.54
CA LEU A 28 -0.83 9.48 -8.76
C LEU A 28 -1.40 10.26 -7.57
N THR A 29 -2.36 11.13 -7.86
CA THR A 29 -3.16 11.80 -6.83
C THR A 29 -4.23 10.87 -6.26
N ASP A 30 -4.78 11.19 -5.08
CA ASP A 30 -5.90 10.45 -4.50
C ASP A 30 -7.11 10.40 -5.45
N ALA A 31 -7.36 11.47 -6.21
CA ALA A 31 -8.46 11.54 -7.18
C ALA A 31 -8.22 10.61 -8.38
N SER A 32 -6.99 10.57 -8.89
CA SER A 32 -6.60 9.66 -9.97
C SER A 32 -6.67 8.20 -9.50
N ALA A 33 -6.21 7.90 -8.27
CA ALA A 33 -6.30 6.59 -7.68
C ALA A 33 -7.76 6.15 -7.44
N ALA A 34 -8.60 7.06 -6.92
CA ALA A 34 -10.04 6.83 -6.75
C ALA A 34 -10.71 6.44 -8.08
N LYS A 35 -10.42 7.19 -9.15
CA LYS A 35 -10.93 6.89 -10.49
C LYS A 35 -10.45 5.53 -11.02
N GLN A 36 -9.18 5.18 -10.82
CA GLN A 36 -8.65 3.89 -11.31
C GLN A 36 -9.16 2.67 -10.55
N LEU A 37 -9.56 2.85 -9.30
CA LEU A 37 -10.06 1.77 -8.44
C LEU A 37 -11.58 1.73 -8.31
N ASP A 38 -12.29 2.60 -9.04
CA ASP A 38 -13.74 2.77 -8.93
C ASP A 38 -14.21 3.02 -7.48
N LEU A 39 -13.49 3.91 -6.78
CA LEU A 39 -13.76 4.30 -5.40
C LEU A 39 -14.13 5.78 -5.31
N GLY A 40 -14.88 6.16 -4.26
CA GLY A 40 -15.06 7.56 -3.91
C GLY A 40 -13.77 8.19 -3.33
N LEU A 41 -13.50 9.46 -3.66
CA LEU A 41 -12.32 10.21 -3.16
C LEU A 41 -12.20 10.16 -1.62
N ARG A 42 -13.32 10.35 -0.92
CA ARG A 42 -13.38 10.27 0.55
C ARG A 42 -12.97 8.89 1.09
N THR A 43 -13.26 7.81 0.35
CA THR A 43 -12.86 6.45 0.72
C THR A 43 -11.34 6.29 0.60
N VAL A 44 -10.74 6.78 -0.49
CA VAL A 44 -9.28 6.75 -0.67
C VAL A 44 -8.60 7.56 0.44
N GLN A 45 -9.04 8.78 0.69
CA GLN A 45 -8.47 9.64 1.74
C GLN A 45 -8.57 9.01 3.13
N ARG A 46 -9.72 8.40 3.47
CA ARG A 46 -9.91 7.68 4.75
C ARG A 46 -8.96 6.49 4.88
N ARG A 47 -8.78 5.71 3.81
CA ARG A 47 -7.86 4.57 3.77
C ARG A 47 -6.40 5.00 3.90
N VAL A 48 -5.99 6.07 3.22
CA VAL A 48 -4.65 6.67 3.38
C VAL A 48 -4.42 7.14 4.81
N LYS A 49 -5.41 7.78 5.44
CA LYS A 49 -5.31 8.19 6.84
C LYS A 49 -5.15 6.99 7.77
N ARG A 50 -5.94 5.93 7.57
CA ARG A 50 -5.79 4.66 8.31
C ARG A 50 -4.40 4.06 8.13
N LEU A 51 -3.86 4.06 6.91
CA LEU A 51 -2.49 3.61 6.64
C LEU A 51 -1.44 4.41 7.41
N MET A 52 -1.62 5.73 7.52
CA MET A 52 -0.75 6.57 8.34
C MET A 52 -0.86 6.23 9.83
N GLU A 53 -2.07 5.97 10.33
CA GLU A 53 -2.32 5.55 11.70
C GLU A 53 -1.65 4.19 12.00
N ILE A 54 -1.77 3.21 11.10
CA ILE A 54 -1.12 1.90 11.21
C ILE A 54 0.42 2.05 11.19
N ALA A 55 0.95 2.88 10.31
CA ALA A 55 2.39 3.11 10.18
C ALA A 55 2.97 4.01 11.29
N GLY A 56 2.13 4.68 12.09
CA GLY A 56 2.57 5.65 13.09
C GLY A 56 3.23 6.90 12.51
N VAL A 57 2.80 7.32 11.31
CA VAL A 57 3.38 8.46 10.58
C VAL A 57 2.34 9.56 10.35
N SER A 58 2.78 10.78 10.02
CA SER A 58 1.88 11.93 9.84
C SER A 58 1.87 12.50 8.42
N THR A 59 2.79 12.07 7.56
CA THR A 59 2.89 12.57 6.18
C THR A 59 2.88 11.44 5.17
N ARG A 60 2.40 11.74 3.95
CA ARG A 60 2.35 10.77 2.85
C ARG A 60 3.75 10.33 2.42
N LEU A 61 4.74 11.22 2.53
CA LEU A 61 6.14 10.89 2.27
C LEU A 61 6.67 9.86 3.28
N GLN A 62 6.44 10.08 4.57
CA GLN A 62 6.81 9.10 5.61
C GLN A 62 6.06 7.77 5.44
N LEU A 63 4.78 7.81 5.05
CA LEU A 63 4.03 6.60 4.72
C LEU A 63 4.69 5.83 3.57
N GLY A 64 5.13 6.53 2.53
CA GLY A 64 5.86 5.91 1.42
C GLY A 64 7.19 5.28 1.86
N TRP A 65 7.94 5.96 2.73
CA TRP A 65 9.17 5.40 3.32
C TRP A 65 8.90 4.14 4.13
N HIS A 66 7.95 4.20 5.09
CA HIS A 66 7.57 3.08 5.94
C HIS A 66 7.12 1.87 5.10
N ALA A 67 6.26 2.12 4.10
CA ALA A 67 5.76 1.10 3.19
C ALA A 67 6.87 0.36 2.45
N CYS A 68 7.89 1.07 1.96
CA CYS A 68 9.03 0.48 1.28
C CYS A 68 9.90 -0.35 2.24
N GLU A 69 10.16 0.14 3.46
CA GLU A 69 10.90 -0.61 4.47
C GLU A 69 10.19 -1.90 4.91
N HIS A 70 8.86 -1.88 4.93
CA HIS A 70 8.03 -2.99 5.42
C HIS A 70 7.47 -3.87 4.29
N GLY A 71 7.87 -3.63 3.03
CA GLY A 71 7.47 -4.45 1.89
C GLY A 71 5.98 -4.42 1.56
N TRP A 72 5.27 -3.35 1.91
CA TRP A 72 3.82 -3.23 1.73
C TRP A 72 3.36 -3.21 0.27
N PRO A 73 3.90 -2.36 -0.63
CA PRO A 73 3.49 -2.42 -2.02
C PRO A 73 3.91 -3.78 -2.56
N ALA A 74 2.93 -4.69 -2.63
CA ALA A 74 3.12 -5.99 -3.22
C ALA A 74 3.69 -5.72 -4.61
N ARG A 75 4.95 -6.10 -4.81
CA ARG A 75 5.46 -6.27 -6.16
C ARG A 75 4.54 -7.33 -6.73
N THR A 76 3.52 -6.94 -7.50
CA THR A 76 2.73 -7.89 -8.24
C THR A 76 3.76 -8.77 -8.93
N PRO A 77 3.87 -10.07 -8.61
CA PRO A 77 4.72 -10.92 -9.40
C PRO A 77 4.01 -10.90 -10.75
N THR A 78 4.50 -10.05 -11.66
CA THR A 78 4.17 -10.15 -13.06
C THR A 78 4.49 -11.59 -13.39
N GLY A 79 3.46 -12.40 -13.62
CA GLY A 79 3.60 -13.77 -14.09
C GLY A 79 4.36 -13.75 -15.39
N ARG A 80 5.69 -13.78 -15.29
CA ARG A 80 6.62 -14.02 -16.37
C ARG A 80 7.44 -15.21 -15.92
N THR A 81 6.89 -16.39 -16.20
CA THR A 81 7.54 -17.56 -16.83
C THR A 81 6.75 -18.81 -16.48
N ALA A 82 5.83 -19.18 -17.38
CA ALA A 82 5.66 -20.57 -17.73
C ALA A 82 5.49 -20.58 -19.25
N ALA A 83 6.63 -20.41 -19.93
CA ALA A 83 6.79 -20.94 -21.28
C ALA A 83 6.61 -22.46 -21.15
N GLY A 84 5.37 -22.91 -21.34
CA GLY A 84 5.07 -24.30 -21.62
C GLY A 84 5.50 -24.60 -23.04
N SER A 85 6.81 -24.77 -23.23
CA SER A 85 7.34 -25.66 -24.25
C SER A 85 6.81 -27.06 -23.95
N GLY A 86 5.74 -27.45 -24.64
CA GLY A 86 5.26 -28.82 -24.74
C GLY A 86 5.30 -29.20 -26.21
N THR A 87 6.28 -30.05 -26.53
CA THR A 87 6.43 -30.80 -27.78
C THR A 87 5.16 -31.55 -28.17
#